data_AF-Q2T5N2-F1
#
_entry.id   AF-Q2T5N2-F1
#
_cell.length_a   1.000
_cell.length_b   1.000
_cell.length_c   1.000
_cell.angle_alpha   90.00
_cell.angle_beta   90.00
_cell.angle_gamma   90.00
#
_symmetry.space_group_name_H-M   'P 1'
#
loop_
_entity.id
_entity.type
_entity.pdbx_description
1 polymer ?
#
loop_
_entity_poly.entity_id
_entity_poly.type
_entity_poly.pdbx_seq_one_letter_code
_entity_poly.pdbx_strand_id
1 'polypeptide(L)'
;MRLISAKNDRPPARRGRLDTRSRQNTGFAPVGLRYEMPEQDVRRAARRSSRVRQESPPERRGQWSLIPMTESNISFAGRLSLAFGLFFSVLGDRELANRARRLRDAEPPAAPDAAPVAPRQPAAASAPEVIKEATPDAALQLLGLLQRDARLIDFVEEDIAGYSDADIGAAARIVHDGCRATLREHFTIRPVRDEAEGARVTIGEGFDAAAIRLTGNVVGKPPFHGSIGHRGWRVDAVRLPKLNPGHDASIIAPAEVEL
;
A
#
# COMPACT_ATOMS: atom_id res chain seq x y z
N MET A 1 -47.93 -59.03 0.08
CA MET A 1 -48.12 -60.23 0.92
C MET A 1 -46.94 -60.30 1.88
N ARG A 2 -47.22 -60.72 3.12
CA ARG A 2 -46.44 -60.59 4.38
C ARG A 2 -44.99 -61.14 4.44
N LEU A 3 -44.23 -60.52 5.36
CA LEU A 3 -43.21 -61.04 6.30
C LEU A 3 -41.87 -61.51 5.66
N ILE A 4 -40.69 -61.29 6.25
CA ILE A 4 -40.26 -61.70 7.60
C ILE A 4 -39.23 -60.72 8.21
N SER A 5 -39.39 -60.50 9.51
CA SER A 5 -38.50 -59.82 10.46
C SER A 5 -37.46 -60.80 11.01
N ALA A 6 -36.20 -60.39 11.17
CA ALA A 6 -35.30 -60.99 12.15
C ALA A 6 -34.34 -59.95 12.73
N LYS A 7 -34.43 -59.85 14.06
CA LYS A 7 -33.74 -59.01 15.03
C LYS A 7 -32.67 -59.89 15.68
N ASN A 8 -31.44 -59.39 15.90
CA ASN A 8 -30.81 -59.44 17.24
C ASN A 8 -29.38 -58.89 17.34
N ASP A 9 -29.23 -58.04 18.36
CA ASP A 9 -28.23 -58.05 19.45
C ASP A 9 -26.74 -57.74 19.24
N ARG A 10 -26.40 -56.52 19.71
CA ARG A 10 -25.16 -56.01 20.38
C ARG A 10 -24.52 -57.05 21.35
N PRO A 11 -23.21 -56.93 21.76
CA PRO A 11 -22.61 -55.72 22.36
C PRO A 11 -21.09 -55.48 22.12
N PRO A 12 -20.53 -54.35 22.64
CA PRO A 12 -19.14 -53.93 22.41
C PRO A 12 -18.22 -54.29 23.58
N ALA A 13 -16.96 -54.65 23.32
CA ALA A 13 -15.90 -54.63 24.33
C ALA A 13 -14.50 -54.72 23.70
N ARG A 14 -13.61 -53.76 23.95
CA ARG A 14 -12.65 -53.83 25.07
C ARG A 14 -11.67 -52.65 25.07
N ARG A 15 -11.58 -52.01 26.23
CA ARG A 15 -10.47 -51.18 26.69
C ARG A 15 -9.16 -51.97 26.67
N GLY A 16 -8.08 -51.33 26.24
CA GLY A 16 -6.70 -51.68 26.56
C GLY A 16 -6.01 -50.46 27.16
N ARG A 17 -6.05 -50.34 28.49
CA ARG A 17 -5.18 -49.49 29.32
C ARG A 17 -4.14 -50.43 29.92
N LEU A 18 -2.86 -50.16 29.72
CA LEU A 18 -1.75 -50.67 30.55
C LEU A 18 -0.67 -49.59 30.69
N ASP A 19 -0.72 -48.93 31.85
CA ASP A 19 0.33 -48.83 32.87
C ASP A 19 1.78 -48.50 32.48
N THR A 20 2.16 -47.28 32.87
CA THR A 20 3.28 -46.94 33.78
C THR A 20 4.49 -47.87 33.85
N ARG A 21 5.66 -47.36 33.44
CA ARG A 21 6.88 -47.41 34.27
C ARG A 21 7.94 -46.40 33.81
N SER A 22 8.15 -45.40 34.67
CA SER A 22 9.44 -44.96 35.22
C SER A 22 10.72 -45.49 34.55
N ARG A 23 11.58 -44.57 34.08
CA ARG A 23 12.99 -44.46 34.51
C ARG A 23 13.70 -43.22 33.93
N GLN A 24 14.28 -42.44 34.86
CA GLN A 24 15.64 -41.86 34.83
C GLN A 24 15.96 -40.91 33.67
N ASN A 25 16.01 -39.58 33.86
CA ASN A 25 17.02 -38.81 34.60
C ASN A 25 18.47 -39.26 34.34
N THR A 26 19.10 -38.65 33.33
CA THR A 26 20.54 -38.38 33.30
C THR A 26 20.71 -36.99 32.70
N GLY A 27 21.17 -36.07 33.53
CA GLY A 27 21.43 -34.70 33.13
C GLY A 27 22.66 -34.58 32.25
N PHE A 28 22.75 -33.45 31.56
CA PHE A 28 24.01 -32.81 31.23
C PHE A 28 23.72 -31.31 31.07
N ALA A 29 24.14 -30.54 32.06
CA ALA A 29 24.33 -29.10 31.93
C ALA A 29 25.82 -28.86 31.62
N PRO A 30 26.16 -27.80 30.87
CA PRO A 30 27.34 -27.02 31.20
C PRO A 30 26.93 -25.58 31.53
N VAL A 31 27.36 -25.08 32.70
CA VAL A 31 28.43 -24.07 32.81
C VAL A 31 28.06 -22.80 32.01
N GLY A 32 27.57 -21.72 32.61
CA GLY A 32 28.13 -21.05 33.78
C GLY A 32 29.10 -19.97 33.33
N LEU A 33 28.60 -18.88 32.74
CA LEU A 33 29.31 -17.59 32.67
C LEU A 33 28.31 -16.49 33.05
N ARG A 34 28.23 -16.26 34.36
CA ARG A 34 27.69 -15.04 34.95
C ARG A 34 28.68 -13.93 34.66
N TYR A 35 28.27 -12.90 33.94
CA TYR A 35 28.98 -11.63 33.92
C TYR A 35 28.22 -10.71 34.88
N GLU A 36 28.65 -10.70 36.14
CA GLU A 36 28.27 -9.68 37.11
C GLU A 36 29.01 -8.38 36.78
N MET A 37 28.24 -7.31 36.75
CA MET A 37 28.65 -5.92 36.70
C MET A 37 29.58 -5.55 37.86
N PRO A 38 30.39 -4.50 37.69
CA PRO A 38 30.56 -3.52 38.75
C PRO A 38 29.96 -2.18 38.31
N GLU A 39 28.85 -1.81 38.94
CA GLU A 39 28.56 -0.40 39.17
C GLU A 39 29.59 0.17 40.14
N GLN A 40 30.21 1.29 39.78
CA GLN A 40 30.67 2.30 40.73
C GLN A 40 30.27 3.69 40.22
N ASP A 41 29.14 4.16 40.72
CA ASP A 41 29.05 5.12 41.82
C ASP A 41 29.79 6.48 41.70
N VAL A 42 29.11 7.49 42.27
CA VAL A 42 29.65 8.76 42.80
C VAL A 42 29.46 10.05 41.96
N ARG A 43 28.27 10.64 42.20
CA ARG A 43 28.01 12.00 42.73
C ARG A 43 28.29 13.27 41.89
N ARG A 44 27.31 14.17 42.06
CA ARG A 44 27.35 15.66 42.02
C ARG A 44 27.37 16.32 40.63
N ALA A 45 26.26 16.95 40.29
CA ALA A 45 26.09 18.37 40.60
C ALA A 45 24.67 18.84 40.25
N ALA A 46 23.87 19.08 41.30
CA ALA A 46 22.77 20.01 41.20
C ALA A 46 23.34 21.41 40.95
N ARG A 47 23.00 22.01 39.81
CA ARG A 47 23.06 23.46 39.64
C ARG A 47 21.72 23.97 39.13
N ARG A 48 20.97 24.50 40.09
CA ARG A 48 19.99 25.57 39.89
C ARG A 48 20.55 26.58 38.89
N SER A 49 19.89 26.73 37.74
CA SER A 49 19.97 27.95 36.96
C SER A 49 18.61 28.64 37.01
N SER A 50 18.67 29.83 37.59
CA SER A 50 17.65 30.84 37.82
C SER A 50 16.69 31.04 36.64
N ARG A 51 15.38 31.00 36.96
CA ARG A 51 14.33 31.71 36.21
C ARG A 51 14.74 33.18 36.05
N VAL A 52 15.05 33.59 34.83
CA VAL A 52 14.96 35.00 34.43
C VAL A 52 13.55 35.19 33.89
N ARG A 53 12.73 35.91 34.68
CA ARG A 53 11.43 36.42 34.27
C ARG A 53 11.68 37.53 33.26
N GLN A 54 11.53 37.25 31.97
CA GLN A 54 11.44 38.28 30.94
C GLN A 54 10.02 38.86 30.97
N GLU A 55 9.92 40.13 31.40
CA GLU A 55 8.73 40.95 31.22
C GLU A 55 8.79 41.59 29.82
N SER A 56 7.81 41.29 28.98
CA SER A 56 7.63 41.87 27.65
C SER A 56 6.64 43.05 27.71
N PRO A 57 6.95 44.23 27.13
CA PRO A 57 6.01 45.37 27.05
C PRO A 57 4.94 45.18 25.96
N PRO A 58 3.81 45.92 26.02
CA PRO A 58 2.59 45.57 25.29
C PRO A 58 2.53 46.05 23.83
N GLU A 59 1.72 45.27 23.10
CA GLU A 59 1.15 45.39 21.76
C GLU A 59 1.28 46.71 20.97
N ARG A 60 1.71 46.58 19.71
CA ARG A 60 1.16 47.34 18.59
C ARG A 60 0.49 46.39 17.60
N ARG A 61 -0.84 46.30 17.67
CA ARG A 61 -1.68 45.65 16.65
C ARG A 61 -1.62 46.47 15.36
N GLY A 62 -0.84 45.99 14.39
CA GLY A 62 -0.97 46.41 12.99
C GLY A 62 -2.22 45.77 12.39
N GLN A 63 -3.28 46.56 12.25
CA GLN A 63 -4.50 46.20 11.55
C GLN A 63 -4.25 46.25 10.04
N TRP A 64 -4.08 45.09 9.40
CA TRP A 64 -4.10 44.96 7.94
C TRP A 64 -5.49 44.52 7.53
N SER A 65 -6.33 45.46 7.08
CA SER A 65 -7.63 45.16 6.49
C SER A 65 -7.43 44.57 5.09
N LEU A 66 -7.62 43.25 4.95
CA LEU A 66 -7.74 42.57 3.67
C LEU A 66 -9.10 42.90 3.05
N ILE A 67 -9.10 43.55 1.88
CA ILE A 67 -10.28 43.69 1.02
C ILE A 67 -10.50 42.31 0.35
N PRO A 68 -11.62 41.61 0.60
CA PRO A 68 -11.93 40.43 -0.21
C PRO A 68 -12.37 40.89 -1.61
N MET A 69 -11.55 40.60 -2.63
CA MET A 69 -12.03 40.56 -4.01
C MET A 69 -12.95 39.35 -4.13
N THR A 70 -14.27 39.57 -4.12
CA THR A 70 -15.24 38.53 -4.40
C THR A 70 -15.22 38.24 -5.90
N GLU A 71 -14.60 37.14 -6.31
CA GLU A 71 -14.81 36.60 -7.65
C GLU A 71 -16.22 36.00 -7.75
N SER A 72 -17.12 36.70 -8.42
CA SER A 72 -18.47 36.21 -8.72
C SER A 72 -18.41 35.22 -9.88
N ASN A 73 -18.41 33.91 -9.59
CA ASN A 73 -18.48 32.88 -10.62
C ASN A 73 -19.89 32.82 -11.21
N ILE A 74 -20.09 33.39 -12.42
CA ILE A 74 -21.39 33.39 -13.09
C ILE A 74 -21.75 31.96 -13.51
N SER A 75 -22.93 31.48 -13.12
CA SER A 75 -23.45 30.15 -13.46
C SER A 75 -23.73 30.00 -14.96
N PHE A 76 -23.79 28.77 -15.48
CA PHE A 76 -24.02 28.50 -16.91
C PHE A 76 -25.30 29.17 -17.45
N ALA A 77 -26.41 29.08 -16.70
CA ALA A 77 -27.66 29.76 -17.08
C ALA A 77 -27.49 31.29 -17.11
N GLY A 78 -26.76 31.86 -16.15
CA GLY A 78 -26.44 33.29 -16.14
C GLY A 78 -25.58 33.73 -17.33
N ARG A 79 -24.61 32.90 -17.75
CA ARG A 79 -23.79 33.14 -18.95
C ARG A 79 -24.63 33.10 -20.22
N LEU A 80 -25.56 32.14 -20.31
CA LEU A 80 -26.45 32.00 -21.47
C LEU A 80 -27.40 33.20 -21.59
N SER A 81 -28.05 33.61 -20.48
CA SER A 81 -28.90 34.81 -20.46
C SER A 81 -28.14 36.08 -20.80
N LEU A 82 -26.90 36.22 -20.31
CA LEU A 82 -26.04 37.36 -20.64
C LEU A 82 -25.66 37.38 -22.12
N ALA A 83 -25.33 36.23 -22.71
CA ALA A 83 -24.98 36.14 -24.13
C ALA A 83 -26.15 36.55 -25.05
N PHE A 84 -27.36 36.07 -24.76
CA PHE A 84 -28.56 36.47 -25.51
C PHE A 84 -28.88 37.96 -25.32
N GLY A 85 -28.78 38.49 -24.11
CA GLY A 85 -29.01 39.92 -23.84
C GLY A 85 -28.00 40.83 -24.55
N LEU A 86 -26.71 40.46 -24.54
CA LEU A 86 -25.66 41.20 -25.23
C LEU A 86 -25.83 41.14 -26.75
N PHE A 87 -26.27 40.01 -27.30
CA PHE A 87 -26.50 39.88 -28.74
C PHE A 87 -27.53 40.90 -29.25
N PHE A 88 -28.71 40.99 -28.63
CA PHE A 88 -29.73 41.96 -29.05
C PHE A 88 -29.34 43.40 -28.74
N SER A 89 -28.63 43.64 -27.63
CA SER A 89 -28.17 44.99 -27.26
C SER A 89 -27.12 45.51 -28.25
N VAL A 90 -26.20 44.66 -28.71
CA VAL A 90 -25.22 45.02 -29.75
C VAL A 90 -25.89 45.28 -31.10
N LEU A 91 -26.98 44.56 -31.42
CA LEU A 91 -27.70 44.76 -32.67
C LEU A 91 -28.52 46.07 -32.68
N GLY A 92 -29.04 46.48 -31.52
CA GLY A 92 -29.85 47.70 -31.38
C GLY A 92 -29.05 48.98 -31.11
N ASP A 93 -27.83 48.89 -30.57
CA ASP A 93 -27.01 50.04 -30.18
C ASP A 93 -25.67 50.06 -30.93
N ARG A 94 -25.53 51.03 -31.85
CA ARG A 94 -24.32 51.22 -32.68
C ARG A 94 -23.09 51.60 -31.85
N GLU A 95 -23.26 52.30 -30.73
CA GLU A 95 -22.14 52.71 -29.89
C GLU A 95 -21.61 51.53 -29.07
N LEU A 96 -22.52 50.68 -28.57
CA LEU A 96 -22.16 49.44 -27.89
C LEU A 96 -21.45 48.46 -28.85
N ALA A 97 -21.94 48.30 -30.08
CA ALA A 97 -21.31 47.47 -31.10
C ALA A 97 -19.87 47.92 -31.39
N ASN A 98 -19.64 49.22 -31.51
CA ASN A 98 -18.31 49.78 -31.74
C ASN A 98 -17.37 49.57 -30.53
N ARG A 99 -17.89 49.64 -29.29
CA ARG A 99 -17.11 49.35 -28.08
C ARG A 99 -16.75 47.86 -27.97
N ALA A 100 -17.71 46.97 -28.25
CA ALA A 100 -17.49 45.52 -28.24
C ALA A 100 -16.45 45.10 -29.30
N ARG A 101 -16.51 45.70 -30.51
CA ARG A 101 -15.53 45.48 -31.57
C ARG A 101 -14.13 45.94 -31.15
N ARG A 102 -14.01 47.13 -30.57
CA ARG A 102 -12.72 47.63 -30.06
C ARG A 102 -12.11 46.75 -28.98
N LEU A 103 -12.91 46.16 -28.09
CA LEU A 103 -12.42 45.24 -27.06
C LEU A 103 -12.04 43.86 -27.61
N ARG A 104 -12.71 43.40 -28.67
CA ARG A 104 -12.37 42.16 -29.36
C ARG A 104 -11.10 42.28 -30.19
N ASP A 105 -10.93 43.43 -30.84
CA ASP A 105 -9.78 43.74 -31.70
C ASP A 105 -8.59 44.28 -30.89
N ALA A 106 -8.80 44.64 -29.62
CA ALA A 106 -7.72 44.97 -28.70
C ALA A 106 -6.95 43.69 -28.33
N GLU A 107 -5.78 43.52 -28.96
CA GLU A 107 -4.71 42.66 -28.48
C GLU A 107 -4.49 42.95 -26.98
N PRO A 108 -4.35 41.95 -26.09
CA PRO A 108 -4.06 42.20 -24.68
C PRO A 108 -2.84 43.11 -24.57
N PRO A 109 -2.85 44.14 -23.71
CA PRO A 109 -1.69 45.01 -23.57
C PRO A 109 -0.49 44.14 -23.19
N ALA A 110 0.55 44.19 -24.02
CA ALA A 110 1.86 43.68 -23.63
C ALA A 110 2.21 44.33 -22.28
N ALA A 111 2.53 43.47 -21.30
CA ALA A 111 2.88 43.91 -19.97
C ALA A 111 3.98 44.99 -20.03
N PRO A 112 3.93 46.04 -19.19
CA PRO A 112 4.93 47.09 -19.20
C PRO A 112 6.32 46.51 -18.95
N ASP A 113 7.31 47.02 -19.69
CA ASP A 113 8.73 46.67 -19.60
C ASP A 113 9.17 46.52 -18.14
N ALA A 114 9.37 45.27 -17.75
CA ALA A 114 10.14 44.95 -16.56
C ALA A 114 11.59 45.36 -16.85
N ALA A 115 12.15 46.16 -15.93
CA ALA A 115 13.59 46.32 -15.72
C ALA A 115 14.32 44.98 -15.96
N PRO A 116 15.59 44.97 -16.42
CA PRO A 116 16.26 43.76 -16.90
C PRO A 116 16.30 42.69 -15.79
N VAL A 117 15.30 41.82 -15.81
CA VAL A 117 15.25 40.61 -15.01
C VAL A 117 16.22 39.68 -15.69
N ALA A 118 17.30 39.37 -14.97
CA ALA A 118 18.26 38.33 -15.31
C ALA A 118 17.52 37.13 -15.95
N PRO A 119 18.12 36.46 -16.96
CA PRO A 119 17.45 35.42 -17.75
C PRO A 119 16.69 34.50 -16.82
N ARG A 120 15.35 34.54 -16.92
CA ARG A 120 14.47 33.70 -16.12
C ARG A 120 14.76 32.28 -16.58
N GLN A 121 15.61 31.60 -15.80
CA GLN A 121 15.99 30.23 -16.01
C GLN A 121 14.70 29.43 -16.23
N PRO A 122 14.59 28.66 -17.33
CA PRO A 122 13.37 27.97 -17.67
C PRO A 122 12.88 27.20 -16.45
N ALA A 123 11.65 27.50 -16.03
CA ALA A 123 10.97 26.80 -14.97
C ALA A 123 11.21 25.32 -15.20
N ALA A 124 11.91 24.70 -14.25
CA ALA A 124 12.31 23.31 -14.31
C ALA A 124 11.07 22.51 -14.73
N ALA A 125 11.13 21.97 -15.94
CA ALA A 125 10.24 20.92 -16.36
C ALA A 125 10.17 19.94 -15.19
N SER A 126 8.96 19.66 -14.72
CA SER A 126 8.70 18.59 -13.78
C SER A 126 9.62 17.44 -14.14
N ALA A 127 10.61 17.19 -13.28
CA ALA A 127 11.61 16.16 -13.55
C ALA A 127 10.82 14.92 -13.98
N PRO A 128 11.20 14.27 -15.10
CA PRO A 128 10.55 13.03 -15.48
C PRO A 128 10.49 12.17 -14.22
N GLU A 129 9.29 11.77 -13.82
CA GLU A 129 9.14 10.79 -12.74
C GLU A 129 10.11 9.68 -13.13
N VAL A 130 11.18 9.53 -12.34
CA VAL A 130 12.18 8.52 -12.60
C VAL A 130 11.42 7.23 -12.36
N ILE A 131 10.89 6.67 -13.44
CA ILE A 131 10.49 5.28 -13.52
C ILE A 131 11.79 4.55 -13.25
N LYS A 132 11.99 4.22 -11.97
CA LYS A 132 13.10 3.39 -11.56
C LYS A 132 12.84 2.07 -12.26
N GLU A 133 13.59 1.78 -13.31
CA GLU A 133 13.63 0.45 -13.88
C GLU A 133 13.92 -0.50 -12.71
N ALA A 134 12.96 -1.40 -12.46
CA ALA A 134 13.13 -2.40 -11.43
C ALA A 134 14.34 -3.24 -11.83
N THR A 135 15.30 -3.40 -10.93
CA THR A 135 16.42 -4.33 -11.17
C THR A 135 15.82 -5.73 -11.37
N PRO A 136 15.85 -6.29 -12.59
CA PRO A 136 15.13 -7.52 -12.91
C PRO A 136 15.66 -8.71 -12.11
N ASP A 137 16.93 -8.66 -11.69
CA ASP A 137 17.62 -9.69 -10.93
C ASP A 137 16.87 -10.14 -9.68
N ALA A 138 16.26 -9.21 -8.92
CA ALA A 138 15.52 -9.57 -7.71
C ALA A 138 14.22 -10.34 -8.02
N ALA A 139 13.57 -9.99 -9.14
CA ALA A 139 12.37 -10.69 -9.60
C ALA A 139 12.71 -12.08 -10.14
N LEU A 140 13.77 -12.17 -10.96
CA LEU A 140 14.28 -13.43 -11.48
C LEU A 140 14.80 -14.35 -10.36
N GLN A 141 15.46 -13.78 -9.34
CA GLN A 141 15.86 -14.51 -8.16
C GLN A 141 14.67 -15.10 -7.40
N LEU A 142 13.61 -14.31 -7.17
CA LEU A 142 12.39 -14.81 -6.54
C LEU A 142 11.76 -15.94 -7.36
N LEU A 143 11.73 -15.77 -8.69
CA LEU A 143 11.20 -16.78 -9.60
C LEU A 143 12.02 -18.08 -9.54
N GLY A 144 13.35 -17.99 -9.48
CA GLY A 144 14.24 -19.14 -9.26
C GLY A 144 14.03 -19.84 -7.92
N LEU A 145 13.82 -19.10 -6.83
CA LEU A 145 13.50 -19.69 -5.53
C LEU A 145 12.17 -20.46 -5.58
N LEU A 146 11.13 -19.86 -6.17
CA LEU A 146 9.83 -20.52 -6.33
C LEU A 146 9.90 -21.75 -7.24
N GLN A 147 10.72 -21.71 -8.29
CA GLN A 147 10.93 -22.87 -9.14
C GLN A 147 11.67 -24.00 -8.39
N ARG A 148 12.78 -23.68 -7.73
CA ARG A 148 13.58 -24.65 -6.98
C ARG A 148 12.80 -25.35 -5.87
N ASP A 149 12.03 -24.58 -5.10
CA ASP A 149 11.40 -25.09 -3.88
C ASP A 149 9.94 -25.55 -4.09
N ALA A 150 9.32 -25.17 -5.20
CA ALA A 150 7.90 -25.45 -5.45
C ALA A 150 7.57 -25.96 -6.86
N ARG A 151 8.53 -26.02 -7.79
CA ARG A 151 8.29 -26.35 -9.22
C ARG A 151 7.19 -25.51 -9.86
N LEU A 152 7.12 -24.23 -9.48
CA LEU A 152 6.02 -23.35 -9.87
C LEU A 152 5.89 -23.22 -11.38
N ILE A 153 7.00 -23.05 -12.10
CA ILE A 153 6.99 -22.85 -13.55
C ILE A 153 6.57 -24.14 -14.24
N ASP A 154 7.15 -25.28 -13.85
CA ASP A 154 6.76 -26.58 -14.41
C ASP A 154 5.26 -26.82 -14.26
N PHE A 155 4.70 -26.47 -13.11
CA PHE A 155 3.27 -26.66 -12.84
C PHE A 155 2.37 -25.74 -13.69
N VAL A 156 2.78 -24.50 -13.94
CA VAL A 156 2.00 -23.52 -14.71
C VAL A 156 2.10 -23.77 -16.22
N GLU A 157 3.26 -24.24 -16.69
CA GLU A 157 3.51 -24.54 -18.10
C GLU A 157 2.97 -25.91 -18.53
N GLU A 158 2.62 -26.80 -17.59
CA GLU A 158 2.02 -28.10 -17.87
C GLU A 158 0.59 -27.95 -18.45
N ASP A 159 0.28 -28.67 -19.53
CA ASP A 159 -1.07 -28.77 -20.06
C ASP A 159 -1.92 -29.73 -19.21
N ILE A 160 -2.75 -29.15 -18.35
CA ILE A 160 -3.56 -29.92 -17.41
C ILE A 160 -4.88 -30.46 -17.98
N ALA A 161 -5.21 -30.20 -19.27
CA ALA A 161 -6.54 -30.49 -19.82
C ALA A 161 -6.95 -31.98 -19.76
N GLY A 162 -5.96 -32.89 -19.76
CA GLY A 162 -6.19 -34.33 -19.70
C GLY A 162 -6.22 -34.95 -18.29
N TYR A 163 -5.90 -34.18 -17.25
CA TYR A 163 -5.77 -34.71 -15.89
C TYR A 163 -7.10 -34.67 -15.13
N SER A 164 -7.25 -35.57 -14.15
CA SER A 164 -8.40 -35.55 -13.25
C SER A 164 -8.26 -34.46 -12.18
N ASP A 165 -9.37 -33.97 -11.64
CA ASP A 165 -9.38 -33.05 -10.50
C ASP A 165 -8.60 -33.60 -9.29
N ALA A 166 -8.58 -34.93 -9.12
CA ALA A 166 -7.84 -35.59 -8.04
C ALA A 166 -6.32 -35.46 -8.23
N ASP A 167 -5.84 -35.68 -9.45
CA ASP A 167 -4.41 -35.58 -9.80
C ASP A 167 -3.95 -34.13 -9.76
N ILE A 168 -4.74 -33.22 -10.35
CA ILE A 168 -4.49 -31.77 -10.30
C ILE A 168 -4.46 -31.32 -8.83
N GLY A 169 -5.43 -31.73 -8.03
CA GLY A 169 -5.48 -31.40 -6.61
C GLY A 169 -4.31 -31.97 -5.81
N ALA A 170 -3.79 -33.14 -6.17
CA ALA A 170 -2.60 -33.72 -5.54
C ALA A 170 -1.35 -32.89 -5.85
N ALA A 171 -1.12 -32.57 -7.13
CA ALA A 171 0.00 -31.74 -7.56
C ALA A 171 -0.08 -30.31 -6.99
N ALA A 172 -1.25 -29.68 -7.05
CA ALA A 172 -1.47 -28.32 -6.57
C ALA A 172 -1.17 -28.16 -5.07
N ARG A 173 -1.45 -29.18 -4.23
CA ARG A 173 -1.10 -29.13 -2.80
C ARG A 173 0.41 -29.10 -2.57
N ILE A 174 1.17 -29.90 -3.32
CA ILE A 174 2.63 -29.94 -3.22
C ILE A 174 3.22 -28.58 -3.63
N VAL A 175 2.80 -28.05 -4.78
CA VAL A 175 3.26 -26.74 -5.30
C VAL A 175 2.87 -25.61 -4.35
N HIS A 176 1.63 -25.61 -3.86
CA HIS A 176 1.14 -24.64 -2.88
C HIS A 176 1.98 -24.63 -1.60
N ASP A 177 2.26 -25.81 -1.04
CA ASP A 177 3.04 -25.90 0.20
C ASP A 177 4.48 -25.44 0.00
N GLY A 178 5.11 -25.77 -1.13
CA GLY A 178 6.42 -25.26 -1.52
C GLY A 178 6.44 -23.73 -1.67
N CYS A 179 5.47 -23.16 -2.40
CA CYS A 179 5.36 -21.72 -2.58
C CYS A 179 5.16 -21.01 -1.24
N ARG A 180 4.28 -21.56 -0.38
CA ARG A 180 3.99 -21.01 0.94
C ARG A 180 5.22 -21.05 1.85
N ALA A 181 6.00 -22.13 1.83
CA ALA A 181 7.23 -22.25 2.60
C ALA A 181 8.26 -21.19 2.13
N THR A 182 8.52 -21.14 0.82
CA THR A 182 9.45 -20.19 0.18
C THR A 182 9.10 -18.74 0.51
N LEU A 183 7.83 -18.35 0.37
CA LEU A 183 7.39 -16.99 0.66
C LEU A 183 7.55 -16.64 2.14
N ARG A 184 7.33 -17.57 3.07
CA ARG A 184 7.49 -17.32 4.52
C ARG A 184 8.94 -17.24 4.95
N GLU A 185 9.80 -18.02 4.32
CA GLU A 185 11.24 -17.96 4.55
C GLU A 185 11.77 -16.57 4.19
N HIS A 186 11.45 -16.11 2.98
CA HIS A 186 12.04 -14.89 2.43
C HIS A 186 11.26 -13.60 2.73
N PHE A 187 9.98 -13.66 3.11
CA PHE A 187 9.15 -12.47 3.34
C PHE A 187 8.39 -12.52 4.66
N THR A 188 8.24 -11.36 5.31
CA THR A 188 7.25 -11.18 6.39
C THR A 188 6.01 -10.54 5.80
N ILE A 189 5.07 -11.37 5.35
CA ILE A 189 3.82 -10.93 4.73
C ILE A 189 2.75 -10.78 5.82
N ARG A 190 2.12 -9.61 5.87
CA ARG A 190 1.06 -9.26 6.83
C ARG A 190 -0.14 -8.64 6.10
N PRO A 191 -1.35 -8.70 6.67
CA PRO A 191 -2.46 -7.97 6.12
C PRO A 191 -2.23 -6.45 6.23
N VAL A 192 -2.78 -5.68 5.30
CA VAL A 192 -2.77 -4.21 5.39
C VAL A 192 -3.75 -3.73 6.47
N ARG A 193 -4.84 -4.46 6.64
CA ARG A 193 -5.89 -4.21 7.62
C ARG A 193 -6.05 -5.36 8.60
N ASP A 194 -6.12 -5.05 9.89
CA ASP A 194 -6.24 -6.05 10.95
C ASP A 194 -7.66 -6.59 11.12
N GLU A 195 -8.67 -5.84 10.72
CA GLU A 195 -10.05 -6.30 10.82
C GLU A 195 -10.34 -7.43 9.84
N ALA A 196 -11.26 -8.31 10.24
CA ALA A 196 -11.65 -9.47 9.44
C ALA A 196 -12.34 -9.05 8.13
N GLU A 197 -12.27 -9.92 7.12
CA GLU A 197 -13.09 -9.78 5.93
C GLU A 197 -14.58 -9.85 6.33
N GLY A 198 -15.39 -8.99 5.72
CA GLY A 198 -16.79 -8.75 6.09
C GLY A 198 -17.00 -7.77 7.24
N ALA A 199 -15.97 -7.44 8.04
CA ALA A 199 -16.10 -6.50 9.14
C ALA A 199 -16.48 -5.10 8.64
N ARG A 200 -17.38 -4.43 9.38
CA ARG A 200 -17.81 -3.07 9.07
C ARG A 200 -16.76 -2.07 9.50
N VAL A 201 -16.37 -1.19 8.58
CA VAL A 201 -15.31 -0.20 8.78
C VAL A 201 -15.74 1.17 8.29
N THR A 202 -15.19 2.19 8.93
CA THR A 202 -15.32 3.58 8.52
C THR A 202 -13.96 4.07 8.04
N ILE A 203 -13.89 4.50 6.78
CA ILE A 203 -12.68 5.05 6.18
C ILE A 203 -12.78 6.57 6.26
N GLY A 204 -11.97 7.18 7.12
CA GLY A 204 -11.94 8.63 7.32
C GLY A 204 -11.33 9.40 6.16
N GLU A 205 -11.32 10.72 6.29
CA GLU A 205 -10.59 11.60 5.37
C GLU A 205 -9.08 11.35 5.45
N GLY A 206 -8.37 11.56 4.33
CA GLY A 206 -6.91 11.39 4.27
C GLY A 206 -6.44 9.93 4.33
N PHE A 207 -7.29 8.95 4.01
CA PHE A 207 -6.86 7.55 3.91
C PHE A 207 -5.84 7.35 2.78
N ASP A 208 -4.94 6.38 2.97
CA ASP A 208 -3.92 6.04 1.97
C ASP A 208 -4.55 5.28 0.78
N ALA A 209 -4.63 5.95 -0.37
CA ALA A 209 -5.19 5.40 -1.60
C ALA A 209 -4.34 4.29 -2.23
N ALA A 210 -3.05 4.16 -1.86
CA ALA A 210 -2.21 3.04 -2.27
C ALA A 210 -2.48 1.78 -1.43
N ALA A 211 -2.85 1.96 -0.16
CA ALA A 211 -3.15 0.86 0.76
C ALA A 211 -4.62 0.40 0.71
N ILE A 212 -5.55 1.30 0.41
CA ILE A 212 -7.00 1.05 0.47
C ILE A 212 -7.65 1.42 -0.86
N ARG A 213 -8.16 0.40 -1.55
CA ARG A 213 -9.01 0.60 -2.73
C ARG A 213 -10.49 0.57 -2.32
N LEU A 214 -11.17 1.70 -2.50
CA LEU A 214 -12.63 1.76 -2.33
C LEU A 214 -13.31 1.11 -3.54
N THR A 215 -14.29 0.24 -3.30
CA THR A 215 -15.04 -0.48 -4.34
C THR A 215 -16.54 -0.28 -4.15
N GLY A 216 -17.30 -0.20 -5.24
CA GLY A 216 -18.75 0.02 -5.23
C GLY A 216 -19.13 1.46 -5.59
N ASN A 217 -20.33 1.90 -5.17
CA ASN A 217 -20.80 3.26 -5.41
C ASN A 217 -20.19 4.23 -4.40
N VAL A 218 -19.03 4.78 -4.73
CA VAL A 218 -18.31 5.76 -3.90
C VAL A 218 -18.75 7.16 -4.31
N VAL A 219 -19.73 7.71 -3.60
CA VAL A 219 -20.23 9.07 -3.80
C VAL A 219 -20.02 9.92 -2.56
N GLY A 220 -19.79 11.22 -2.75
CA GLY A 220 -19.57 12.16 -1.66
C GLY A 220 -18.12 12.21 -1.18
N LYS A 221 -17.93 12.77 0.01
CA LYS A 221 -16.65 12.92 0.69
C LYS A 221 -16.57 11.91 1.84
N PRO A 222 -15.36 11.54 2.30
CA PRO A 222 -15.22 10.73 3.49
C PRO A 222 -15.89 11.43 4.70
N PRO A 223 -16.28 10.69 5.75
CA PRO A 223 -16.00 9.27 5.97
C PRO A 223 -16.87 8.34 5.09
N PHE A 224 -16.24 7.31 4.52
CA PHE A 224 -16.94 6.24 3.81
C PHE A 224 -17.23 5.08 4.76
N HIS A 225 -18.43 4.49 4.65
CA HIS A 225 -18.83 3.35 5.46
C HIS A 225 -18.99 2.11 4.58
N GLY A 226 -18.28 1.03 4.91
CA GLY A 226 -18.22 -0.17 4.09
C GLY A 226 -17.90 -1.42 4.90
N SER A 227 -17.69 -2.54 4.21
CA SER A 227 -17.04 -3.72 4.78
C SER A 227 -15.72 -3.97 4.10
N ILE A 228 -14.79 -4.57 4.83
CA ILE A 228 -13.57 -5.10 4.22
C ILE A 228 -13.94 -6.26 3.29
N GLY A 229 -13.68 -6.12 2.00
CA GLY A 229 -13.79 -7.23 1.04
C GLY A 229 -12.58 -8.16 1.12
N HIS A 230 -11.38 -7.59 1.03
CA HIS A 230 -10.11 -8.28 1.19
C HIS A 230 -9.17 -7.39 2.02
N ARG A 231 -8.39 -8.00 2.93
CA ARG A 231 -7.56 -7.26 3.89
C ARG A 231 -6.29 -6.64 3.31
N GLY A 232 -6.00 -6.97 2.05
CA GLY A 232 -4.75 -6.62 1.39
C GLY A 232 -3.57 -7.40 1.97
N TRP A 233 -2.42 -7.32 1.30
CA TRP A 233 -1.16 -7.87 1.79
C TRP A 233 -0.09 -6.79 1.70
N ARG A 234 0.76 -6.72 2.73
CA ARG A 234 1.97 -5.91 2.75
C ARG A 234 3.16 -6.76 3.16
N VAL A 235 4.34 -6.37 2.71
CA VAL A 235 5.60 -6.97 3.11
C VAL A 235 6.27 -6.04 4.12
N ASP A 236 6.51 -6.54 5.32
CA ASP A 236 7.19 -5.80 6.39
C ASP A 236 8.71 -6.00 6.37
N ALA A 237 9.16 -7.14 5.84
CA ALA A 237 10.58 -7.47 5.73
C ALA A 237 10.85 -8.43 4.57
N VAL A 238 12.01 -8.26 3.93
CA VAL A 238 12.52 -9.07 2.82
C VAL A 238 13.87 -9.66 3.20
N ARG A 239 14.08 -10.96 2.94
CA ARG A 239 15.25 -11.76 3.29
C ARG A 239 15.66 -12.65 2.12
N LEU A 240 15.98 -12.03 0.98
CA LEU A 240 16.46 -12.76 -0.18
C LEU A 240 17.94 -13.17 -0.01
N PRO A 241 18.35 -14.35 -0.51
CA PRO A 241 19.76 -14.74 -0.55
C PRO A 241 20.59 -13.73 -1.35
N LYS A 242 21.90 -13.67 -1.09
CA LYS A 242 22.79 -12.84 -1.90
C LYS A 242 23.10 -13.54 -3.23
N LEU A 243 23.01 -12.81 -4.33
CA LEU A 243 23.48 -13.29 -5.63
C LEU A 243 25.01 -13.23 -5.68
N ASN A 244 25.63 -14.29 -6.20
CA ASN A 244 27.07 -14.32 -6.40
C ASN A 244 27.44 -13.45 -7.63
N PRO A 245 28.52 -12.66 -7.60
CA PRO A 245 28.96 -11.92 -8.78
C PRO A 245 29.24 -12.89 -9.94
N GLY A 246 28.57 -12.67 -11.07
CA GLY A 246 28.69 -13.53 -12.26
C GLY A 246 27.68 -14.67 -12.36
N HIS A 247 26.75 -14.80 -11.42
CA HIS A 247 25.58 -15.68 -11.61
C HIS A 247 24.62 -15.03 -12.62
N ASP A 248 24.29 -15.75 -13.69
CA ASP A 248 23.27 -15.33 -14.64
C ASP A 248 21.87 -15.64 -14.09
N ALA A 249 21.21 -14.61 -13.53
CA ALA A 249 19.88 -14.72 -12.95
C ALA A 249 18.80 -15.02 -14.00
N SER A 250 19.07 -14.88 -15.30
CA SER A 250 18.12 -15.25 -16.36
C SER A 250 17.93 -16.76 -16.50
N ILE A 251 18.90 -17.55 -16.02
CA ILE A 251 18.81 -19.01 -15.97
C ILE A 251 18.11 -19.41 -14.67
N ILE A 252 16.78 -19.50 -14.73
CA ILE A 252 15.92 -19.79 -13.57
C ILE A 252 16.10 -21.22 -13.04
N ALA A 253 16.22 -22.20 -13.94
CA ALA A 253 16.53 -23.59 -13.62
C ALA A 253 17.46 -24.14 -14.72
N PRO A 254 18.60 -24.76 -14.36
CA PRO A 254 19.49 -25.37 -15.35
C PRO A 254 18.87 -26.64 -15.95
N ALA A 255 19.22 -26.94 -17.20
CA ALA A 255 18.86 -28.22 -17.82
C ALA A 255 19.72 -29.35 -17.23
N GLU A 256 19.09 -30.45 -16.84
CA GLU A 256 19.76 -31.65 -16.34
C GLU A 256 19.93 -32.66 -17.49
N VAL A 257 21.14 -33.20 -17.65
CA VAL A 257 21.48 -34.19 -18.68
C VAL A 257 22.16 -35.38 -18.00
N GLU A 258 21.54 -36.55 -18.06
CA GLU A 258 22.12 -37.81 -17.60
C GLU A 258 22.98 -38.45 -18.71
N LEU A 259 24.10 -39.09 -18.33
CA LEU A 259 25.06 -39.77 -19.21
C LEU A 259 25.20 -41.25 -18.86
#